data_AF-A0A7K0J0N1-F1
#
_entry.id   AF-A0A7K0J0N1-F1
#
_cell.length_a   1.000
_cell.length_b   1.000
_cell.length_c   1.000
_cell.angle_alpha   90.00
_cell.angle_beta   90.00
_cell.angle_gamma   90.00
#
_symmetry.space_group_name_H-M   'P 1'
#
loop_
_entity.id
_entity.type
_entity.pdbx_description
1 polymer ?
#
loop_
_entity_poly.entity_id
_entity_poly.type
_entity_poly.pdbx_seq_one_letter_code
_entity_poly.pdbx_strand_id
1 'polypeptide(L)'
;MKKSVIMILAAFLVSASLPAFSQQTPEEKVICNLAAQNCLKSADILQKRIKKLNSEVKKGTNTYSAEDLKKLEQKLQETKDLLDKIEGKAPAK
;
A
#
# COMPACT_ATOMS: atom_id res chain seq x y z
N MET A 1 -18.27 -8.94 -51.03
CA MET A 1 -18.98 -9.39 -49.81
C MET A 1 -18.28 -10.53 -49.06
N LYS A 2 -17.64 -11.51 -49.72
CA LYS A 2 -16.93 -12.63 -49.07
C LYS A 2 -15.70 -12.28 -48.18
N LYS A 3 -15.05 -11.13 -48.39
CA LYS A 3 -13.87 -10.70 -47.61
C LYS A 3 -14.22 -10.00 -46.29
N SER A 4 -15.40 -9.37 -46.22
CA SER A 4 -15.86 -8.64 -45.02
C SER A 4 -16.35 -9.58 -43.91
N VAL A 5 -16.88 -10.75 -44.28
CA VAL A 5 -17.31 -11.79 -43.32
C VAL A 5 -16.12 -12.38 -42.56
N ILE A 6 -14.97 -12.52 -43.24
CA ILE A 6 -13.75 -13.10 -42.64
C ILE A 6 -13.13 -12.13 -41.62
N MET A 7 -13.21 -10.82 -41.85
CA MET A 7 -12.71 -9.82 -40.89
C MET A 7 -13.53 -9.76 -39.59
N ILE A 8 -14.85 -9.97 -39.66
CA ILE A 8 -15.72 -9.93 -38.47
C ILE A 8 -15.51 -11.17 -37.60
N LEU A 9 -15.21 -12.34 -38.21
CA LEU A 9 -14.94 -13.57 -37.47
C LEU A 9 -13.61 -13.52 -36.70
N ALA A 10 -12.58 -12.87 -37.27
CA ALA A 10 -11.28 -12.71 -36.62
C ALA A 10 -11.33 -11.78 -35.40
N ALA A 11 -12.18 -10.74 -35.44
CA ALA A 11 -12.36 -9.82 -34.31
C ALA A 11 -12.99 -10.49 -33.07
N PHE A 12 -13.85 -11.50 -33.27
CA PHE A 12 -14.48 -12.24 -32.17
C PHE A 12 -13.53 -13.21 -31.46
N LEU A 13 -12.48 -13.69 -32.12
CA LEU A 13 -11.51 -14.63 -31.54
C LEU A 13 -10.50 -13.94 -30.61
N VAL A 14 -10.27 -12.63 -30.77
CA VAL A 14 -9.32 -11.86 -29.94
C VAL A 14 -9.95 -11.41 -28.61
N SER A 15 -11.28 -11.37 -28.51
CA SER A 15 -11.98 -11.02 -27.26
C SER A 15 -11.95 -12.12 -26.17
N ALA A 16 -11.51 -13.34 -26.50
CA ALA A 16 -11.46 -14.46 -25.55
C ALA A 16 -10.12 -14.59 -24.82
N SER A 17 -9.07 -13.85 -25.22
CA SER A 17 -7.76 -13.89 -24.56
C SER A 17 -7.59 -12.83 -23.48
N LEU A 18 -8.70 -12.34 -22.89
CA LEU A 18 -8.60 -11.55 -21.67
C LEU A 18 -7.96 -12.44 -20.59
N PRO A 19 -6.93 -11.94 -19.87
CA PRO A 19 -6.23 -12.73 -18.88
C PRO A 19 -7.23 -13.29 -17.86
N ALA A 20 -7.28 -14.61 -17.75
CA ALA A 20 -8.03 -15.35 -16.73
C ALA A 20 -7.44 -15.17 -15.30
N PHE A 21 -6.87 -14.00 -15.02
CA PHE A 21 -6.20 -13.65 -13.75
C PHE A 21 -7.17 -13.22 -12.64
N SER A 22 -8.49 -13.37 -12.81
CA SER A 22 -9.48 -12.86 -11.86
C SER A 22 -10.36 -13.91 -11.18
N GLN A 23 -10.21 -15.21 -11.48
CA GLN A 23 -10.92 -16.24 -10.72
C GLN A 23 -10.09 -16.65 -9.50
N GLN A 24 -10.03 -15.78 -8.48
CA GLN A 24 -9.53 -16.20 -7.17
C GLN A 24 -10.40 -17.33 -6.63
N THR A 25 -9.79 -18.44 -6.29
CA THR A 25 -10.44 -19.53 -5.55
C THR A 25 -10.95 -19.01 -4.20
N PRO A 26 -11.97 -19.64 -3.59
CA PRO A 26 -12.43 -19.27 -2.25
C PRO A 26 -11.30 -19.22 -1.22
N GLU A 27 -10.32 -20.13 -1.30
CA GLU A 27 -9.14 -20.15 -0.43
C GLU A 27 -8.22 -18.95 -0.67
N GLU A 28 -7.89 -18.63 -1.93
CA GLU A 28 -7.09 -17.44 -2.26
C GLU A 28 -7.78 -16.14 -1.81
N LYS A 29 -9.11 -16.08 -1.89
CA LYS A 29 -9.90 -14.94 -1.39
C LYS A 29 -9.80 -14.81 0.12
N VAL A 30 -9.83 -15.91 0.88
CA VAL A 30 -9.66 -15.88 2.34
C VAL A 30 -8.24 -15.43 2.70
N ILE A 31 -7.22 -15.98 2.05
CA ILE A 31 -5.82 -15.60 2.27
C ILE A 31 -5.61 -14.11 1.98
N CYS A 32 -6.14 -13.62 0.86
CA CYS A 32 -6.07 -12.21 0.47
C CYS A 32 -6.76 -11.30 1.50
N ASN A 33 -7.97 -11.65 1.95
CA ASN A 33 -8.67 -10.89 2.99
C ASN A 33 -7.92 -10.87 4.33
N LEU A 34 -7.34 -12.00 4.73
CA LEU A 34 -6.55 -12.08 5.94
C LEU A 34 -5.28 -11.22 5.84
N ALA A 35 -4.59 -11.26 4.69
CA ALA A 35 -3.45 -10.39 4.42
C ALA A 35 -3.85 -8.91 4.47
N ALA A 36 -4.96 -8.53 3.83
CA ALA A 36 -5.49 -7.17 3.85
C ALA A 36 -5.83 -6.69 5.27
N GLN A 37 -6.46 -7.53 6.10
CA GLN A 37 -6.73 -7.20 7.50
C GLN A 37 -5.45 -7.00 8.31
N ASN A 38 -4.44 -7.84 8.09
CA ASN A 38 -3.13 -7.67 8.74
C ASN A 38 -2.42 -6.38 8.31
N CYS A 39 -2.51 -6.01 7.02
CA CYS A 39 -2.02 -4.73 6.52
C CYS A 39 -2.74 -3.55 7.19
N LEU A 40 -4.08 -3.57 7.26
CA LEU A 40 -4.88 -2.52 7.92
C LEU A 40 -4.53 -2.36 9.40
N LYS A 41 -4.40 -3.49 10.13
CA LYS A 41 -3.98 -3.48 11.53
C LYS A 41 -2.57 -2.90 11.70
N SER A 42 -1.67 -3.25 10.80
CA SER A 42 -0.29 -2.72 10.83
C SER A 42 -0.26 -1.22 10.57
N ALA A 43 -1.05 -0.74 9.59
CA ALA A 43 -1.19 0.68 9.29
C ALA A 43 -1.74 1.47 10.50
N ASP A 44 -2.79 0.98 11.18
CA ASP A 44 -3.32 1.62 12.40
C ASP A 44 -2.28 1.72 13.52
N ILE A 45 -1.51 0.65 13.75
CA ILE A 45 -0.42 0.64 14.73
C ILE A 45 0.65 1.69 14.39
N LEU A 46 1.05 1.78 13.12
CA LEU A 46 2.02 2.77 12.65
C LEU A 46 1.50 4.19 12.80
N GLN A 47 0.26 4.46 12.39
CA GLN A 47 -0.37 5.78 12.56
C GLN A 47 -0.43 6.21 14.04
N LYS A 48 -0.74 5.27 14.95
CA LYS A 48 -0.68 5.53 16.40
C LYS A 48 0.74 5.87 16.88
N ARG A 49 1.75 5.13 16.40
CA ARG A 49 3.16 5.42 16.73
C ARG A 49 3.61 6.77 16.19
N ILE A 50 3.22 7.15 14.97
CA ILE A 50 3.51 8.46 14.37
C ILE A 50 2.92 9.57 15.24
N LYS A 51 1.65 9.44 15.66
CA LYS A 51 1.01 10.43 16.55
C LYS A 51 1.79 10.61 17.86
N LYS A 52 2.21 9.50 18.48
CA LYS A 52 3.00 9.53 19.72
C LYS A 52 4.38 10.14 19.51
N LEU A 53 5.12 9.73 18.49
CA LEU A 53 6.43 10.31 18.19
C LEU A 53 6.33 11.81 17.90
N ASN A 54 5.29 12.23 17.18
CA ASN A 54 5.06 13.64 16.87
C ASN A 54 4.75 14.45 18.14
N SER A 55 3.99 13.91 19.09
CA SER A 55 3.77 14.58 20.38
C SER A 55 5.05 14.70 21.21
N GLU A 56 5.93 13.70 21.17
CA GLU A 56 7.23 13.77 21.86
C GLU A 56 8.18 14.77 21.19
N VAL A 57 8.28 14.78 19.86
CA VAL A 57 9.06 15.78 19.10
C VAL A 57 8.59 17.21 19.42
N LYS A 58 7.27 17.43 19.51
CA LYS A 58 6.69 18.74 19.86
C LYS A 58 7.08 19.24 21.25
N LYS A 59 7.50 18.37 22.19
CA LYS A 59 8.02 18.82 23.49
C LYS A 59 9.35 19.56 23.35
N GLY A 60 10.08 19.31 22.27
CA GLY A 60 11.27 20.07 21.90
C GLY A 60 12.38 20.01 22.96
N THR A 61 13.25 21.02 22.94
CA THR A 61 14.44 21.10 23.79
C THR A 61 14.13 21.34 25.27
N ASN A 62 12.86 21.60 25.61
CA ASN A 62 12.41 21.74 26.99
C ASN A 62 12.39 20.40 27.74
N THR A 63 12.33 19.28 27.03
CA THR A 63 12.28 17.93 27.62
C THR A 63 13.43 17.05 27.15
N TYR A 64 13.92 17.28 25.93
CA TYR A 64 14.92 16.42 25.29
C TYR A 64 16.18 17.20 24.93
N SER A 65 17.32 16.50 24.88
CA SER A 65 18.52 17.05 24.27
C SER A 65 18.33 17.22 22.76
N ALA A 66 19.17 18.05 22.13
CA ALA A 66 19.15 18.20 20.68
C ALA A 66 19.42 16.88 19.94
N GLU A 67 20.29 16.04 20.50
CA GLU A 67 20.61 14.71 19.94
C GLU A 67 19.44 13.74 20.06
N ASP A 68 18.72 13.77 21.18
CA ASP A 68 17.55 12.91 21.38
C ASP A 68 16.37 13.35 20.53
N LEU A 69 16.18 14.66 20.32
CA LEU A 69 15.20 15.18 19.36
C LEU A 69 15.51 14.70 17.95
N LYS A 70 16.77 14.77 17.52
CA LYS A 70 17.19 14.29 16.20
C LYS A 70 16.89 12.79 16.03
N LYS A 71 17.11 11.97 17.06
CA LYS A 71 16.74 10.54 17.05
C LYS A 71 15.23 10.33 16.99
N LEU A 72 14.46 11.14 17.71
CA LEU A 72 12.99 11.13 17.69
C LEU A 72 12.43 11.49 16.31
N GLU A 73 12.96 12.52 15.68
CA GLU A 73 12.62 12.95 14.32
C GLU A 73 12.98 11.87 13.29
N GLN A 74 14.17 11.27 13.40
CA GLN A 74 14.56 10.16 12.54
C GLN A 74 13.60 8.97 12.66
N LYS A 75 13.27 8.53 13.88
CA LYS A 75 12.28 7.47 14.11
C LYS A 75 10.90 7.83 13.55
N LEU A 76 10.49 9.09 13.66
CA LEU A 76 9.23 9.57 13.12
C LEU A 76 9.22 9.48 11.60
N GLN A 77 10.32 9.86 10.93
CA GLN A 77 10.45 9.74 9.49
C GLN A 77 10.45 8.27 9.04
N GLU A 78 11.26 7.41 9.66
CA GLU A 78 11.31 5.97 9.35
C GLU A 78 9.93 5.30 9.50
N THR A 79 9.16 5.69 10.52
CA THR A 79 7.82 5.14 10.75
C THR A 79 6.82 5.63 9.69
N LYS A 80 6.93 6.88 9.24
CA LYS A 80 6.13 7.41 8.12
C LYS A 80 6.46 6.69 6.81
N ASP A 81 7.74 6.51 6.51
CA ASP A 81 8.19 5.82 5.30
C ASP A 81 7.69 4.37 5.26
N LEU A 82 7.65 3.70 6.42
CA LEU A 82 7.09 2.36 6.54
C LEU A 82 5.57 2.34 6.31
N LEU A 83 4.85 3.35 6.83
CA LEU A 83 3.42 3.48 6.59
C LEU A 83 3.13 3.71 5.10
N ASP A 84 3.86 4.61 4.45
CA ASP A 84 3.72 4.89 3.01
C ASP A 84 3.96 3.63 2.17
N LYS A 85 4.97 2.81 2.54
CA LYS A 85 5.22 1.51 1.88
C LYS A 85 4.05 0.53 1.99
N ILE A 86 3.39 0.47 3.15
CA ILE A 86 2.24 -0.43 3.37
C ILE A 86 0.98 0.12 2.68
N GLU A 87 0.80 1.44 2.65
CA GLU A 87 -0.31 2.10 1.97
C GLU A 87 -0.13 2.17 0.43
N GLY A 88 1.04 1.77 -0.09
CA GLY A 88 1.36 1.82 -1.52
C GLY A 88 1.56 3.25 -2.04
N LYS A 89 1.84 4.21 -1.17
CA LYS A 89 2.21 5.58 -1.56
C LYS A 89 3.63 5.58 -2.11
N ALA A 90 3.82 6.15 -3.30
CA ALA A 90 5.16 6.43 -3.82
C ALA A 90 5.89 7.40 -2.87
N PRO A 91 7.21 7.22 -2.64
CA PRO A 91 7.97 8.10 -1.76
C PRO A 91 7.84 9.55 -2.25
N ALA A 92 7.52 10.47 -1.34
CA ALA A 92 7.56 11.90 -1.63
C ALA A 92 9.01 12.25 -2.01
N LYS A 93 9.24 12.47 -3.31
CA LYS A 93 10.51 12.96 -3.85
C LYS A 93 10.82 14.35 -3.35
#